data_AF-A0AAD8QG96-F1
#
_entry.id   AF-A0AAD8QG96-F1
#
_cell.length_a   1.000
_cell.length_b   1.000
_cell.length_c   1.000
_cell.angle_alpha   90.00
_cell.angle_beta   90.00
_cell.angle_gamma   90.00
#
_symmetry.space_group_name_H-M   'P 1'
#
loop_
_entity.id
_entity.type
_entity.pdbx_description
1 polymer ?
#
loop_
_entity_poly.entity_id
_entity_poly.type
_entity_poly.pdbx_seq_one_letter_code
_entity_poly.pdbx_strand_id
1 'polypeptide(L)'
;MRLLATVQLSDAPDSRSLVRCFKKGGDLAVGDLYSLLLTGGIAAPYASFVWDSFAPSKAKFFAWLLLHARIQSRAALLRKHILTAEEAGCDICGEPLETADHIMFGCSFARSFWSAVGWTLPEDASVESLHSYAAADAFGKNTASTMTILELVEAP
;
A
#
# COMPACT_ATOMS: atom_id res chain seq x y z
N MET A 1 10.36 2.97 -30.47
CA MET A 1 11.40 2.20 -29.74
C MET A 1 11.19 0.71 -30.04
N ARG A 2 11.89 0.16 -31.05
CA ARG A 2 11.72 -1.23 -31.52
C ARG A 2 12.88 -2.08 -30.98
N LEU A 3 12.77 -2.52 -29.72
CA LEU A 3 13.80 -3.33 -29.04
C LEU A 3 13.99 -4.74 -29.66
N LEU A 4 13.09 -5.16 -30.55
CA LEU A 4 13.08 -6.52 -31.12
C LEU A 4 13.31 -6.55 -32.63
N ALA A 5 13.66 -5.42 -33.28
CA ALA A 5 13.82 -5.38 -34.74
C ALA A 5 14.96 -6.26 -35.28
N THR A 6 15.92 -6.62 -34.42
CA THR A 6 17.08 -7.44 -34.76
C THR A 6 16.96 -8.89 -34.33
N VAL A 7 15.85 -9.29 -33.70
CA VAL A 7 15.65 -10.67 -33.24
C VAL A 7 15.09 -11.51 -34.40
N GLN A 8 15.87 -12.47 -34.86
CA GLN A 8 15.42 -13.49 -35.80
C GLN A 8 14.86 -14.66 -34.99
N LEU A 9 13.56 -14.94 -35.14
CA LEU A 9 12.91 -16.07 -34.50
C LEU A 9 13.28 -17.37 -35.22
N SER A 10 13.45 -18.45 -34.46
CA SER A 10 13.73 -19.78 -34.99
C SER A 10 12.86 -20.81 -34.30
N ASP A 11 12.58 -21.93 -34.96
CA ASP A 11 11.86 -23.09 -34.36
C ASP A 11 12.74 -23.92 -33.40
N ALA A 12 13.97 -23.50 -33.14
CA ALA A 12 14.80 -24.14 -32.12
C ALA A 12 14.22 -23.91 -30.71
N PRO A 13 14.38 -24.86 -29.78
CA PRO A 13 13.97 -24.65 -28.39
C PRO A 13 14.68 -23.44 -27.78
N ASP A 14 13.92 -22.61 -27.07
CA ASP A 14 14.47 -21.49 -26.32
C ASP A 14 15.50 -21.97 -25.28
N SER A 15 16.73 -21.45 -25.35
CA SER A 15 17.72 -21.63 -24.30
C SER A 15 17.78 -20.38 -23.41
N ARG A 16 17.42 -20.54 -22.14
CA ARG A 16 17.51 -19.47 -21.13
C ARG A 16 18.66 -19.79 -20.18
N SER A 17 19.71 -18.98 -20.24
CA SER A 17 20.84 -19.08 -19.32
C SER A 17 20.92 -17.84 -18.43
N LEU A 18 20.99 -18.08 -17.11
CA LEU A 18 21.17 -17.02 -16.13
C LEU A 18 22.66 -16.81 -15.90
N VAL A 19 23.30 -16.06 -16.79
CA VAL A 19 24.77 -15.90 -16.85
C VAL A 19 25.38 -15.39 -15.53
N ARG A 20 24.61 -14.72 -14.68
CA ARG A 20 25.07 -14.13 -13.40
C ARG A 20 24.61 -14.87 -12.15
N CYS A 21 23.91 -15.99 -12.26
CA CYS A 21 23.33 -16.69 -11.11
C CYS A 21 23.98 -18.05 -10.82
N PHE A 22 25.19 -18.29 -11.33
CA PHE A 22 25.94 -19.53 -11.07
C PHE A 22 27.27 -19.24 -10.36
N LYS A 23 27.59 -20.05 -9.35
CA LYS A 23 28.89 -20.03 -8.67
C LYS A 23 29.97 -20.61 -9.60
N LYS A 24 31.25 -20.40 -9.26
CA LYS A 24 32.40 -20.98 -10.00
C LYS A 24 32.41 -22.52 -10.10
N GLY A 25 31.48 -23.22 -9.45
CA GLY A 25 31.29 -24.67 -9.53
C GLY A 25 30.04 -25.14 -10.30
N GLY A 26 29.29 -24.24 -10.94
CA GLY A 26 28.06 -24.59 -11.67
C GLY A 26 26.79 -24.69 -10.81
N ASP A 27 26.92 -24.55 -9.49
CA ASP A 27 25.78 -24.46 -8.59
C ASP A 27 25.02 -23.15 -8.76
N LEU A 28 23.69 -23.21 -8.71
CA LEU A 28 22.83 -22.03 -8.71
C LEU A 28 23.05 -21.21 -7.43
N ALA A 29 23.42 -19.94 -7.60
CA ALA A 29 23.44 -18.95 -6.54
C ALA A 29 22.04 -18.37 -6.36
N VAL A 30 21.24 -18.98 -5.48
CA VAL A 30 19.87 -18.56 -5.18
C VAL A 30 19.79 -17.10 -4.76
N GLY A 31 20.78 -16.58 -4.03
CA GLY A 31 20.84 -15.17 -3.64
C GLY A 31 20.96 -14.22 -4.84
N ASP A 32 21.81 -14.55 -5.82
CA ASP A 32 21.97 -13.75 -7.05
C ASP A 32 20.72 -13.82 -7.92
N LEU A 33 20.08 -15.00 -7.99
CA LEU A 33 18.79 -15.16 -8.67
C LEU A 33 17.69 -14.34 -8.00
N TYR A 34 17.61 -14.37 -6.67
CA TYR A 34 16.64 -13.59 -5.91
C TYR A 34 16.87 -12.09 -6.09
N SER A 35 18.13 -11.64 -6.02
CA SER A 35 18.48 -10.25 -6.31
C SER A 35 18.09 -9.86 -7.73
N LEU A 36 18.33 -10.72 -8.73
CA LEU A 36 17.94 -10.49 -10.12
C LEU A 36 16.42 -10.40 -10.28
N LEU A 37 15.65 -11.29 -9.63
CA LEU A 37 14.19 -11.25 -9.61
C LEU A 37 13.66 -9.95 -9.01
N LEU A 38 14.37 -9.38 -8.04
CA LEU A 38 14.05 -8.09 -7.44
C LEU A 38 14.59 -6.90 -8.24
N THR A 39 15.53 -7.12 -9.17
CA THR A 39 16.14 -6.07 -9.98
C THR A 39 15.15 -5.65 -11.07
N GLY A 40 14.64 -4.42 -10.99
CA GLY A 40 13.67 -3.88 -11.95
C GLY A 40 12.29 -3.58 -11.37
N GLY A 41 12.09 -3.79 -10.06
CA GLY A 41 10.90 -3.29 -9.38
C GLY A 41 10.86 -1.76 -9.35
N ILE A 42 9.66 -1.18 -9.46
CA ILE A 42 9.45 0.25 -9.19
C ILE A 42 9.61 0.44 -7.69
N ALA A 43 10.59 1.25 -7.27
CA ALA A 43 10.74 1.62 -5.87
C ALA A 43 9.49 2.40 -5.43
N ALA A 44 8.86 1.96 -4.34
CA ALA A 44 7.77 2.71 -3.71
C ALA A 44 8.40 3.76 -2.78
N PRO A 45 8.38 5.06 -3.12
CA PRO A 45 9.08 6.10 -2.35
C PRO A 45 8.55 6.24 -0.91
N TYR A 46 7.31 5.81 -0.67
CA TYR A 46 6.65 5.80 0.64
C TYR A 46 6.81 4.49 1.41
N ALA A 47 7.65 3.55 0.96
CA ALA A 47 7.86 2.30 1.68
C ALA A 47 8.48 2.52 3.08
N SER A 48 9.47 3.42 3.18
CA SER A 48 10.10 3.79 4.46
C SER A 48 9.09 4.37 5.45
N PHE A 49 8.16 5.21 4.99
CA PHE A 49 7.08 5.77 5.82
C PHE A 49 6.30 4.68 6.57
N VAL A 50 6.03 3.55 5.93
CA VAL A 50 5.34 2.42 6.57
C VAL A 50 6.29 1.57 7.40
N TRP A 51 7.38 1.10 6.78
CA TRP A 51 8.20 0.03 7.35
C TRP A 51 9.15 0.50 8.44
N ASP A 52 9.57 1.77 8.41
CA ASP A 52 10.46 2.37 9.42
C ASP A 52 9.67 2.92 10.63
N SER A 53 8.33 2.91 10.58
CA SER A 53 7.49 3.34 11.70
C SER A 53 7.65 2.43 12.93
N PHE A 54 7.28 2.93 14.12
CA PHE A 54 7.25 2.12 15.35
C PHE A 54 5.97 1.28 15.50
N ALA A 55 5.11 1.27 14.49
CA ALA A 55 3.83 0.57 14.54
C ALA A 55 4.03 -0.96 14.60
N PRO A 56 3.10 -1.71 15.23
CA PRO A 56 3.09 -3.17 15.14
C PRO A 56 3.04 -3.65 13.69
N SER A 57 3.61 -4.82 13.42
CA SER A 57 3.66 -5.39 12.05
C SER A 57 2.29 -5.49 11.38
N LYS A 58 1.23 -5.77 12.16
CA LYS A 58 -0.15 -5.79 11.65
C LYS A 58 -0.61 -4.42 11.16
N ALA A 59 -0.31 -3.36 11.91
CA ALA A 59 -0.64 -1.99 11.54
C ALA A 59 0.19 -1.52 10.33
N LYS A 60 1.48 -1.87 10.27
CA LYS A 60 2.33 -1.62 9.09
C LYS A 60 1.76 -2.29 7.84
N PHE A 61 1.37 -3.56 7.93
CA PHE A 61 0.77 -4.27 6.81
C PHE A 61 -0.55 -3.65 6.37
N PHE A 62 -1.41 -3.26 7.31
CA PHE A 62 -2.64 -2.53 6.99
C PHE A 62 -2.35 -1.21 6.28
N ALA A 63 -1.43 -0.38 6.81
CA ALA A 63 -1.03 0.89 6.21
C ALA A 63 -0.45 0.71 4.79
N TRP A 64 0.34 -0.35 4.58
CA TRP A 64 0.84 -0.72 3.26
C TRP A 64 -0.31 -1.03 2.28
N LEU A 65 -1.29 -1.84 2.69
CA LEU A 65 -2.45 -2.10 1.84
C LEU A 65 -3.29 -0.84 1.60
N LEU A 66 -3.37 0.04 2.61
CA LEU A 66 -4.14 1.27 2.56
C LEU A 66 -3.58 2.26 1.54
N LEU A 67 -2.27 2.52 1.58
CA LEU A 67 -1.56 3.37 0.62
C LEU A 67 -1.72 2.91 -0.84
N HIS A 68 -1.96 1.62 -1.04
CA HIS A 68 -2.22 1.03 -2.35
C HIS A 68 -3.71 0.92 -2.70
N ALA A 69 -4.62 1.46 -1.88
CA ALA A 69 -6.08 1.31 -2.00
C ALA A 69 -6.54 -0.17 -2.16
N ARG A 70 -5.86 -1.07 -1.44
CA ARG A 70 -6.04 -2.53 -1.48
C ARG A 70 -6.66 -3.11 -0.21
N ILE A 71 -7.19 -2.28 0.68
CA ILE A 71 -7.99 -2.75 1.80
C ILE A 71 -9.33 -3.33 1.32
N GLN A 72 -10.00 -4.08 2.19
CA GLN A 72 -11.28 -4.73 1.90
C GLN A 72 -12.44 -3.72 1.97
N SER A 73 -12.42 -2.71 1.09
CA SER A 73 -13.55 -1.81 0.89
C SER A 73 -14.61 -2.46 0.01
N ARG A 74 -15.87 -2.02 0.13
CA ARG A 74 -16.91 -2.52 -0.79
C ARG A 74 -16.63 -2.16 -2.25
N ALA A 75 -16.00 -1.02 -2.53
CA ALA A 75 -15.51 -0.72 -3.88
C ALA A 75 -14.52 -1.78 -4.39
N ALA A 76 -13.64 -2.31 -3.53
CA ALA A 76 -12.74 -3.40 -3.90
C ALA A 76 -13.49 -4.72 -4.15
N LEU A 77 -14.54 -5.02 -3.38
CA LEU A 77 -15.40 -6.19 -3.59
C LEU A 77 -16.24 -6.08 -4.86
N LEU A 78 -16.76 -4.89 -5.16
CA LEU A 78 -17.48 -4.59 -6.41
C LEU A 78 -16.59 -4.81 -7.63
N ARG A 79 -15.34 -4.31 -7.62
CA ARG A 79 -14.36 -4.57 -8.69
C ARG A 79 -14.04 -6.05 -8.89
N LYS A 80 -14.19 -6.87 -7.85
CA LYS A 80 -14.01 -8.32 -7.89
C LYS A 80 -15.30 -9.07 -8.28
N HIS A 81 -16.38 -8.36 -8.60
CA HIS A 81 -17.70 -8.92 -8.88
C HIS A 81 -18.28 -9.77 -7.74
N ILE A 82 -17.88 -9.46 -6.49
CA ILE A 82 -18.41 -10.13 -5.29
C ILE A 82 -19.70 -9.44 -4.81
N LEU A 83 -19.76 -8.11 -4.95
CA LEU A 83 -20.94 -7.30 -4.63
C LEU A 83 -21.53 -6.68 -5.90
N THR A 84 -22.83 -6.42 -5.86
CA THR A 84 -23.51 -5.58 -6.85
C THR A 84 -23.27 -4.09 -6.57
N ALA A 85 -23.60 -3.22 -7.53
CA ALA A 85 -23.47 -1.77 -7.35
C ALA A 85 -24.36 -1.24 -6.21
N GLU A 86 -25.52 -1.86 -5.98
CA GLU A 86 -26.47 -1.50 -4.92
C GLU A 86 -25.94 -1.85 -3.52
N GLU A 87 -25.12 -2.91 -3.42
CA GLU A 87 -24.51 -3.38 -2.16
C GLU A 87 -23.16 -2.69 -1.86
N ALA A 88 -22.67 -1.83 -2.75
CA ALA A 88 -21.34 -1.24 -2.67
C ALA A 88 -21.27 0.01 -1.76
N GLY A 89 -22.40 0.45 -1.22
CA GLY A 89 -22.50 1.63 -0.36
C GLY A 89 -22.03 1.39 1.07
N CYS A 90 -21.70 2.47 1.78
CA CYS A 90 -21.25 2.40 3.17
C CYS A 90 -22.44 2.18 4.13
N ASP A 91 -22.38 1.13 4.95
CA ASP A 91 -23.46 0.84 5.93
C ASP A 91 -23.56 1.88 7.05
N ILE A 92 -22.50 2.65 7.29
CA ILE A 92 -22.44 3.60 8.41
C ILE A 92 -23.11 4.93 8.03
N CYS A 93 -22.77 5.49 6.88
CA CYS A 93 -23.24 6.82 6.49
C CYS A 93 -24.16 6.81 5.25
N GLY A 94 -24.37 5.67 4.60
CA GLY A 94 -25.26 5.53 3.46
C GLY A 94 -24.73 6.08 2.13
N GLU A 95 -23.46 6.46 2.05
CA GLU A 95 -22.84 6.87 0.78
C GLU A 95 -22.87 5.72 -0.22
N PRO A 96 -23.19 5.95 -1.51
CA PRO A 96 -23.42 4.91 -2.51
C PRO A 96 -22.17 4.08 -2.86
N LEU A 97 -20.97 4.53 -2.50
CA LEU A 97 -19.74 3.80 -2.75
C LEU A 97 -18.74 3.94 -1.61
N GLU A 98 -18.44 2.84 -0.94
CA GLU A 98 -17.41 2.78 0.10
C GLU A 98 -16.03 2.47 -0.50
N THR A 99 -15.22 3.51 -0.71
CA THR A 99 -13.82 3.41 -1.14
C THR A 99 -12.85 3.40 0.06
N ALA A 100 -11.55 3.20 -0.19
CA ALA A 100 -10.54 3.31 0.87
C ALA A 100 -10.46 4.75 1.43
N ASP A 101 -10.50 5.77 0.56
CA ASP A 101 -10.58 7.18 0.98
C ASP A 101 -11.85 7.45 1.78
N HIS A 102 -12.98 6.84 1.39
CA HIS A 102 -14.22 6.97 2.15
C HIS A 102 -14.08 6.38 3.55
N ILE A 103 -13.57 5.15 3.68
CA ILE A 103 -13.36 4.49 4.98
C ILE A 103 -12.44 5.33 5.88
N MET A 104 -11.38 5.90 5.32
CA MET A 104 -10.39 6.63 6.11
C MET A 104 -10.77 8.07 6.40
N PHE A 105 -11.37 8.80 5.45
CA PHE A 105 -11.54 10.25 5.53
C PHE A 105 -12.95 10.72 5.17
N GLY A 106 -13.67 9.98 4.33
CA GLY A 106 -14.96 10.41 3.79
C GLY A 106 -16.16 10.12 4.69
N CYS A 107 -16.14 9.00 5.40
CA CYS A 107 -17.26 8.53 6.23
C CYS A 107 -17.52 9.49 7.39
N SER A 108 -18.80 9.75 7.71
CA SER A 108 -19.18 10.61 8.83
C SER A 108 -18.57 10.15 10.16
N PHE A 109 -18.48 8.84 10.36
CA PHE A 109 -17.78 8.24 11.50
C PHE A 109 -16.28 8.57 11.48
N ALA A 110 -15.62 8.35 10.35
CA ALA A 110 -14.18 8.61 10.22
C ALA A 110 -13.84 10.10 10.45
N ARG A 111 -14.62 11.02 9.88
CA ARG A 111 -14.45 12.47 10.13
C ARG A 111 -14.61 12.82 11.60
N SER A 112 -15.60 12.23 12.26
CA SER A 112 -15.84 12.45 13.69
C SER A 112 -14.68 11.93 14.53
N PHE A 113 -14.16 10.75 14.21
CA PHE A 113 -12.99 10.16 14.85
C PHE A 113 -11.76 11.06 14.72
N TRP A 114 -11.41 11.50 13.51
CA TRP A 114 -10.23 12.35 13.31
C TRP A 114 -10.35 13.71 13.98
N SER A 115 -11.53 14.32 13.95
CA SER A 115 -11.81 15.55 14.69
C SER A 115 -11.63 15.37 16.20
N ALA A 116 -12.10 14.26 16.77
CA ALA A 116 -11.94 13.94 18.19
C ALA A 116 -10.47 13.73 18.59
N VAL A 117 -9.64 13.20 17.69
CA VAL A 117 -8.19 13.03 17.88
C VAL A 117 -7.41 14.34 17.63
N GLY A 118 -8.10 15.40 17.20
CA GLY A 118 -7.51 16.72 16.98
C GLY A 118 -6.85 16.89 15.61
N TRP A 119 -7.09 15.99 14.66
CA TRP A 119 -6.60 16.12 13.30
C TRP A 119 -7.63 16.81 12.40
N THR A 120 -7.22 17.93 11.79
CA THR A 120 -7.99 18.57 10.73
C THR A 120 -7.63 17.95 9.38
N LEU A 121 -8.60 17.25 8.78
CA LEU A 121 -8.42 16.62 7.47
C LEU A 121 -8.36 17.67 6.35
N PRO A 122 -7.42 17.54 5.39
CA PRO A 122 -7.48 18.27 4.13
C PRO A 122 -8.76 17.95 3.36
N GLU A 123 -9.27 18.91 2.58
CA GLU A 123 -10.47 18.71 1.75
C GLU A 123 -10.27 17.62 0.69
N ASP A 124 -9.05 17.48 0.19
CA ASP A 124 -8.61 16.51 -0.81
C ASP A 124 -7.84 15.32 -0.20
N ALA A 125 -8.14 14.98 1.06
CA ALA A 125 -7.48 13.88 1.76
C ALA A 125 -7.60 12.56 0.98
N SER A 126 -6.45 11.95 0.69
CA SER A 126 -6.38 10.66 0.00
C SER A 126 -5.41 9.70 0.69
N VAL A 127 -5.75 8.41 0.65
CA VAL A 127 -4.95 7.33 1.22
C VAL A 127 -3.63 7.17 0.48
N GLU A 128 -3.56 7.50 -0.81
CA GLU A 128 -2.35 7.39 -1.61
C GLU A 128 -1.30 8.44 -1.19
N SER A 129 -1.76 9.62 -0.79
CA SER A 129 -0.94 10.71 -0.26
C SER A 129 -0.77 10.65 1.26
N LEU A 130 -1.15 9.57 1.93
CA LEU A 130 -1.05 9.47 3.39
C LEU A 130 0.37 9.73 3.93
N HIS A 131 1.38 9.37 3.14
CA HIS A 131 2.79 9.56 3.46
C HIS A 131 3.27 11.01 3.41
N SER A 132 2.51 11.93 2.78
CA SER A 132 2.85 13.35 2.69
C SER A 132 2.24 14.20 3.80
N TYR A 133 1.32 13.67 4.59
CA TYR A 133 0.77 14.37 5.75
C TYR A 133 1.77 14.34 6.90
N ALA A 134 2.20 15.50 7.39
CA ALA A 134 3.13 15.53 8.51
C ALA A 134 2.42 15.07 9.79
N ALA A 135 3.09 14.25 10.60
CA ALA A 135 2.57 13.86 11.92
C ALA A 135 2.31 15.09 12.82
N ALA A 136 3.09 16.17 12.64
CA ALA A 136 2.87 17.44 13.33
C ALA A 136 1.58 18.17 12.88
N ASP A 137 1.18 17.98 11.63
CA ASP A 137 -0.08 18.52 11.09
C ASP A 137 -1.29 17.69 11.56
N ALA A 138 -1.04 16.41 11.89
CA ALA A 138 -2.07 15.50 12.38
C ALA A 138 -2.30 15.56 13.90
N PHE A 139 -1.26 15.77 14.70
CA PHE A 139 -1.33 15.62 16.16
C PHE A 139 -0.75 16.82 16.94
N GLY A 140 -0.48 17.93 16.24
CA GLY A 140 0.07 19.15 16.83
C GLY A 140 1.52 19.03 17.32
N LYS A 141 2.21 20.17 17.45
CA LYS A 141 3.63 20.25 17.84
C LYS A 141 3.95 19.73 19.26
N ASN A 142 2.93 19.42 20.07
CA ASN A 142 3.07 19.04 21.47
C ASN A 142 3.05 17.52 21.72
N THR A 143 2.93 16.68 20.69
CA THR A 143 3.05 15.22 20.81
C THR A 143 4.47 14.75 20.44
N ALA A 144 5.46 15.46 20.96
CA ALA A 144 6.86 15.06 20.85
C ALA A 144 7.17 13.95 21.87
N SER A 145 6.78 12.72 21.56
CA SER A 145 7.46 11.46 21.94
C SER A 145 6.59 10.26 21.58
N THR A 146 6.93 9.61 20.46
CA THR A 146 6.82 8.14 20.27
C THR A 146 5.68 7.40 21.00
N MET A 147 4.42 7.49 20.52
CA MET A 147 3.41 6.46 20.87
C MET A 147 2.16 6.36 19.97
N THR A 148 2.12 6.96 18.78
CA THR A 148 0.83 7.29 18.12
C THR A 148 0.27 6.26 17.13
N ILE A 149 0.48 4.96 17.35
CA ILE A 149 -0.34 3.88 16.71
C ILE A 149 -0.69 2.77 17.72
N LEU A 150 0.11 2.57 18.77
CA LEU A 150 -0.18 1.56 19.80
C LEU A 150 -1.39 1.94 20.68
N GLU A 151 -1.57 3.22 21.03
CA GLU A 151 -2.70 3.64 21.88
C GLU A 151 -4.06 3.58 21.18
N LEU A 152 -4.10 3.66 19.85
CA LEU A 152 -5.36 3.54 19.08
C LEU A 152 -5.84 2.08 18.94
N VAL A 153 -4.98 1.10 19.19
CA VAL A 153 -5.30 -0.34 19.11
C VAL A 153 -5.49 -0.98 20.50
N GLU A 154 -5.04 -0.31 21.56
CA GLU A 154 -5.09 -0.81 22.96
C GLU A 154 -6.01 -0.01 23.89
N ALA A 155 -6.96 0.77 23.37
CA ALA A 155 -8.04 1.29 24.21
C ALA A 155 -9.06 0.18 24.53
N PRO A 156 -9.47 -0.01 25.81
CA PRO A 156 -10.37 -1.09 26.23
C PRO A 156 -11.78 -0.98 25.65
#